data_AF-A0AAU7MVI5-F1
#
_entry.id   AF-A0AAU7MVI5-F1
#
_cell.length_a   1.000
_cell.length_b   1.000
_cell.length_c   1.000
_cell.angle_alpha   90.00
_cell.angle_beta   90.00
_cell.angle_gamma   90.00
#
_symmetry.space_group_name_H-M   'P 1'
#
loop_
_entity.id
_entity.type
_entity.pdbx_description
1 polymer ?
#
loop_
_entity_poly.entity_id
_entity_poly.type
_entity_poly.pdbx_seq_one_letter_code
_entity_poly.pdbx_strand_id
1 'polypeptide(L)'
;MDIITQKKAGIRFDGVPKELSFSSNKRETGKIMRFTINDDLENYQVYAQLFPNGNALLTISSSHRRNIGYQGNVSKYEKKE
;
A
#
# COMPACT_ATOMS: atom_id res chain seq x y z
N MET A 1 -9.31 -22.42 24.92
CA MET A 1 -9.71 -21.05 24.50
C MET A 1 -8.55 -20.54 23.69
N ASP A 2 -8.54 -20.89 22.41
CA ASP A 2 -7.35 -20.71 21.59
C ASP A 2 -7.26 -19.25 21.17
N ILE A 3 -6.30 -18.55 21.76
CA ILE A 3 -5.88 -17.24 21.30
C ILE A 3 -5.14 -17.48 19.98
N ILE A 4 -5.87 -17.44 18.87
CA ILE A 4 -5.28 -17.44 17.52
C ILE A 4 -4.55 -16.12 17.36
N THR A 5 -3.29 -16.10 17.78
CA THR A 5 -2.36 -15.03 17.45
C THR A 5 -1.84 -15.34 16.05
N GLN A 6 -2.50 -14.84 15.00
CA GLN A 6 -2.00 -14.97 13.64
C GLN A 6 -0.77 -14.06 13.45
N LYS A 7 0.36 -14.51 14.01
CA LYS A 7 1.69 -13.98 13.72
C LYS A 7 2.07 -14.46 12.32
N LYS A 8 1.86 -13.62 11.28
CA LYS A 8 2.50 -13.59 9.94
C LYS A 8 1.47 -13.20 8.86
N ALA A 9 1.42 -11.95 8.42
CA ALA A 9 0.75 -11.61 7.15
C ALA A 9 1.18 -10.23 6.62
N GLY A 10 2.47 -10.05 6.33
CA GLY A 10 2.86 -9.00 5.37
C GLY A 10 2.52 -9.47 3.97
N ILE A 11 2.20 -8.54 3.06
CA ILE A 11 2.06 -8.87 1.63
C ILE A 11 3.40 -8.60 0.96
N ARG A 12 3.96 -9.61 0.31
CA ARG A 12 5.10 -9.46 -0.60
C ARG A 12 4.54 -9.45 -2.02
N PHE A 13 4.96 -8.47 -2.80
CA PHE A 13 4.66 -8.40 -4.22
C PHE A 13 5.91 -8.73 -5.01
N ASP A 14 5.84 -9.70 -5.91
CA ASP A 14 6.90 -9.95 -6.89
C ASP A 14 6.53 -9.40 -8.29
N GLY A 15 5.32 -8.84 -8.44
CA GLY A 15 4.81 -8.27 -9.70
C GLY A 15 5.14 -6.78 -9.91
N VAL A 16 5.12 -6.36 -11.19
CA VAL A 16 5.31 -4.94 -11.58
C VAL A 16 4.00 -4.16 -11.42
N PRO A 17 4.02 -2.97 -10.80
CA PRO A 17 2.84 -2.10 -10.71
C PRO A 17 2.28 -1.74 -12.09
N LYS A 18 0.96 -1.83 -12.22
CA LYS A 18 0.20 -1.39 -13.40
C LYS A 18 -0.65 -0.17 -13.03
N GLU A 19 -1.02 0.60 -14.05
CA GLU A 19 -1.93 1.75 -13.92
C GLU A 19 -1.51 2.75 -12.83
N LEU A 20 -0.20 2.93 -12.66
CA LEU A 20 0.35 3.87 -11.69
C LEU A 20 -0.15 5.28 -12.00
N SER A 21 -0.81 5.89 -11.03
CA SER A 21 -1.34 7.24 -11.13
C SER A 21 -1.07 8.04 -9.87
N PHE A 22 -0.88 9.34 -10.08
CA PHE A 22 -0.77 10.34 -9.02
C PHE A 22 -1.87 11.38 -9.19
N SER A 23 -2.54 11.73 -8.10
CA SER A 23 -3.47 12.86 -8.08
C SER A 23 -3.27 13.70 -6.83
N SER A 24 -3.69 14.96 -6.86
CA SER A 24 -3.81 15.75 -5.63
C SER A 24 -4.94 15.21 -4.75
N ASN A 25 -4.81 15.36 -3.43
CA ASN A 25 -5.94 15.14 -2.54
C ASN A 25 -6.91 16.34 -2.60
N LYS A 26 -8.13 16.19 -2.07
CA LYS A 26 -9.17 17.25 -2.09
C LYS A 26 -8.76 18.58 -1.42
N ARG A 27 -7.67 18.59 -0.64
CA ARG A 27 -7.12 19.78 0.03
C ARG A 27 -5.84 20.29 -0.65
N GLU A 28 -5.49 19.74 -1.81
CA GLU A 28 -4.30 20.02 -2.66
C GLU A 28 -2.92 19.99 -1.97
N THR A 29 -2.86 19.61 -0.70
CA THR A 29 -1.62 19.62 0.09
C THR A 29 -0.91 18.27 0.03
N GLY A 30 -1.66 17.18 -0.13
CA GLY A 30 -1.09 15.83 -0.21
C GLY A 30 -1.26 15.22 -1.59
N LYS A 31 -0.50 14.15 -1.83
CA LYS A 31 -0.60 13.34 -3.05
C LYS A 31 -1.31 12.03 -2.75
N ILE A 32 -2.09 11.57 -3.72
CA ILE A 32 -2.64 10.24 -3.77
C ILE A 32 -1.85 9.48 -4.82
N MET A 33 -1.33 8.32 -4.45
CA MET A 33 -0.72 7.36 -5.37
C MET A 33 -1.60 6.13 -5.43
N ARG A 34 -1.91 5.67 -6.65
CA ARG A 34 -2.67 4.44 -6.87
C ARG A 34 -1.96 3.59 -7.91
N PHE A 35 -1.99 2.29 -7.69
CA PHE A 35 -1.56 1.31 -8.68
C PHE A 35 -2.20 -0.04 -8.39
N THR A 36 -2.19 -0.91 -9.39
CA THR A 36 -2.58 -2.31 -9.25
C THR A 36 -1.36 -3.20 -9.33
N ILE A 37 -1.39 -4.32 -8.61
CA ILE A 37 -0.40 -5.40 -8.77
C ILE A 37 -1.20 -6.66 -9.04
N ASN A 38 -0.90 -7.31 -10.15
CA ASN A 38 -1.46 -8.61 -10.47
C ASN A 38 -0.42 -9.66 -10.10
N ASP A 39 -0.81 -10.55 -9.19
CA ASP A 39 -0.14 -11.81 -8.93
C ASP A 39 -1.02 -12.94 -9.50
N ASP A 40 -0.45 -14.10 -9.79
CA ASP A 40 -1.10 -15.16 -10.58
C ASP A 40 -2.49 -15.58 -10.06
N LEU A 41 -2.76 -15.38 -8.77
CA LEU A 41 -4.00 -15.77 -8.11
C LEU A 41 -4.75 -14.60 -7.44
N GLU A 42 -4.16 -13.41 -7.35
CA GLU A 42 -4.76 -12.26 -6.66
C GLU A 42 -4.44 -10.94 -7.37
N ASN A 43 -5.48 -10.11 -7.53
CA ASN A 43 -5.31 -8.73 -7.96
C ASN A 43 -5.38 -7.82 -6.74
N TYR A 44 -4.33 -7.04 -6.55
CA TYR A 44 -4.21 -6.07 -5.47
C TYR A 44 -4.41 -4.67 -5.98
N GLN A 45 -5.19 -3.87 -5.26
CA GLN A 45 -5.26 -2.43 -5.46
C GLN A 45 -4.58 -1.74 -4.30
N VAL A 46 -3.64 -0.88 -4.63
CA VAL A 46 -2.89 -0.11 -3.65
C VAL A 46 -3.34 1.34 -3.72
N TYR A 47 -3.69 1.88 -2.56
CA TYR A 47 -4.04 3.27 -2.36
C TYR A 47 -3.12 3.87 -1.29
N ALA A 48 -2.30 4.84 -1.67
CA ALA A 48 -1.46 5.57 -0.74
C ALA A 48 -1.83 7.05 -0.70
N GLN A 49 -1.99 7.58 0.51
CA GLN A 49 -2.12 9.01 0.78
C GLN A 49 -0.82 9.51 1.40
N LEU A 50 -0.17 10.46 0.72
CA LEU A 50 1.09 11.07 1.13
C LEU A 50 0.80 12.49 1.63
N PHE A 51 1.13 12.77 2.88
CA PHE A 51 0.92 14.08 3.51
C PHE A 51 2.18 14.95 3.38
N PRO A 52 2.05 16.29 3.33
CA PRO A 52 3.20 17.20 3.22
C PRO A 52 4.25 17.02 4.31
N ASN A 53 3.81 16.60 5.51
CA ASN A 53 4.69 16.40 6.66
C ASN A 53 5.47 15.07 6.62
N GLY A 54 5.41 14.34 5.51
CA GLY A 54 6.10 13.05 5.33
C GLY A 54 5.32 11.83 5.82
N ASN A 55 4.20 12.02 6.54
CA ASN A 55 3.35 10.90 6.92
C ASN A 55 2.71 10.26 5.68
N ALA A 56 2.43 8.97 5.77
CA ALA A 56 1.66 8.24 4.78
C ALA A 56 0.69 7.25 5.40
N LEU A 57 -0.42 7.07 4.70
CA LEU A 57 -1.37 5.99 4.89
C LEU A 57 -1.39 5.14 3.62
N LEU A 58 -1.27 3.84 3.78
CA LEU A 58 -1.29 2.87 2.69
C LEU A 58 -2.39 1.85 2.97
N THR A 59 -3.33 1.73 2.05
CA THR A 59 -4.37 0.71 2.09
C THR A 59 -4.18 -0.22 0.92
N ILE A 60 -4.20 -1.53 1.20
CA ILE A 60 -4.11 -2.59 0.20
C ILE A 60 -5.41 -3.38 0.27
N SER A 61 -6.12 -3.46 -0.84
CA SER A 61 -7.28 -4.35 -1.03
C SER A 61 -6.92 -5.46 -2.02
N SER A 62 -7.54 -6.63 -1.85
CA SER A 62 -7.43 -7.77 -2.75
C SER A 62 -8.83 -8.32 -3.03
N SER A 63 -9.02 -8.95 -4.18
CA SER A 63 -10.27 -9.64 -4.52
C SER A 63 -10.67 -10.73 -3.52
N HIS A 64 -9.72 -11.27 -2.74
CA HIS A 64 -9.95 -12.42 -1.85
C HIS A 64 -9.74 -12.12 -0.35
N ARG A 65 -9.38 -10.89 0.04
CA ARG A 65 -9.01 -10.57 1.43
C ARG A 65 -9.64 -9.29 1.96
N ARG A 66 -9.75 -9.21 3.28
CA ARG A 66 -10.08 -7.96 4.00
C ARG A 66 -8.95 -6.95 3.79
N ASN A 67 -9.29 -5.68 3.62
CA ASN A 67 -8.32 -4.60 3.44
C ASN A 67 -7.28 -4.57 4.57
N ILE A 68 -6.02 -4.35 4.20
CA ILE A 68 -4.91 -4.16 5.14
C ILE A 68 -4.48 -2.70 5.08
N GLY A 69 -4.36 -2.06 6.24
CA GLY A 69 -3.87 -0.69 6.38
C GLY A 69 -2.48 -0.64 7.02
N TYR A 70 -1.62 0.22 6.49
CA TYR A 70 -0.33 0.57 7.06
C TYR A 70 -0.26 2.09 7.24
N GLN A 71 0.40 2.52 8.32
CA GLN A 71 0.69 3.92 8.59
C GLN A 71 2.19 4.07 8.84
N GLY A 72 2.80 5.11 8.31
CA GLY A 72 4.22 5.35 8.49
C GLY A 72 4.69 6.66 7.87
N ASN A 73 5.98 6.70 7.55
CA ASN A 73 6.63 7.84 6.92
C ASN A 73 7.15 7.44 5.54
N VAL A 74 7.09 8.36 4.59
CA VAL A 74 7.71 8.22 3.27
C VAL A 74 9.14 8.70 3.36
N SER A 75 10.07 7.87 2.93
CA SER A 75 11.46 8.25 2.74
C SER A 75 11.90 7.91 1.33
N LYS A 76 12.97 8.57 0.86
CA LYS A 76 13.66 8.15 -0.35
C LYS A 76 14.12 6.69 -0.17
N TYR A 77 13.93 5.87 -1.21
CA TYR A 77 14.46 4.52 -1.19
C TYR A 77 15.99 4.54 -1.35
N GLU A 78 16.69 3.90 -0.42
CA GLU A 78 18.13 3.71 -0.45
C GLU A 78 18.41 2.20 -0.55
N LYS A 79 19.00 1.77 -1.67
CA LYS A 79 19.43 0.38 -1.81
C LYS A 79 20.63 0.17 -0.87
N LYS A 80 20.45 -0.66 0.16
CA LYS A 80 21.57 -1.11 0.99
C LYS A 80 22.37 -2.14 0.21
N GLU A 81 23.68 -1.93 0.10
CA GLU A 81 24.65 -2.91 -0.41
C GLU A 81 24.85 -4.06 0.59
#